data_AF-A0A7X7AEF9-F1
#
_entry.id   AF-A0A7X7AEF9-F1
#
_cell.length_a   1.000
_cell.length_b   1.000
_cell.length_c   1.000
_cell.angle_alpha   90.00
_cell.angle_beta   90.00
_cell.angle_gamma   90.00
#
_symmetry.space_group_name_H-M   'P 1'
#
loop_
_entity.id
_entity.type
_entity.pdbx_description
1 polymer ?
#
loop_
_entity_poly.entity_id
_entity_poly.type
_entity_poly.pdbx_seq_one_letter_code
_entity_poly.pdbx_strand_id
1 'polypeptide(L)'
;MSRRKARETALMVIFQMDLVKAELQDALDFVLQEFAVQPSAIDYARELASGVWEYRENLDGLIQRESTEWEVSRMAVVDRNILRLAVYEMFILNEVPDRVAINEAVELAKRFGGPESGKFVNGILGSLIKNNSSSPQTGGGV
;
A
#
# COMPACT_ATOMS: atom_id res chain seq x y z
N MET A 1 -6.31 17.62 -8.04
CA MET A 1 -5.39 16.80 -7.21
C MET A 1 -5.30 15.42 -7.81
N SER A 2 -4.10 14.93 -8.16
CA SER A 2 -3.97 13.56 -8.64
C SER A 2 -3.58 12.65 -7.47
N ARG A 3 -4.56 11.99 -6.84
CA ARG A 3 -4.35 10.97 -5.79
C ARG A 3 -3.34 9.91 -6.24
N ARG A 4 -3.26 9.62 -7.55
CA ARG A 4 -2.23 8.76 -8.16
C ARG A 4 -0.81 9.24 -7.89
N LYS A 5 -0.53 10.54 -8.07
CA LYS A 5 0.82 11.09 -7.85
C LYS A 5 1.22 11.07 -6.37
N ALA A 6 0.24 11.26 -5.49
CA ALA A 6 0.45 11.11 -4.05
C ALA A 6 0.80 9.66 -3.68
N ARG A 7 0.12 8.65 -4.24
CA ARG A 7 0.48 7.23 -4.03
C ARG A 7 1.87 6.87 -4.53
N GLU A 8 2.26 7.37 -5.71
CA GLU A 8 3.64 7.20 -6.22
C GLU A 8 4.67 7.78 -5.25
N THR A 9 4.37 8.98 -4.73
CA THR A 9 5.24 9.66 -3.78
C THR A 9 5.32 8.89 -2.47
N ALA A 10 4.17 8.46 -1.92
CA ALA A 10 4.11 7.62 -0.72
C ALA A 10 4.89 6.32 -0.90
N LEU A 11 4.75 5.64 -2.04
CA LEU A 11 5.50 4.42 -2.33
C LEU A 11 7.02 4.64 -2.28
N MET A 12 7.53 5.73 -2.86
CA MET A 12 8.96 6.06 -2.81
C MET A 12 9.44 6.33 -1.38
N VAL A 13 8.62 7.01 -0.56
CA VAL A 13 8.92 7.27 0.86
C VAL A 13 8.94 5.96 1.64
N ILE A 14 7.88 5.15 1.55
CA ILE A 14 7.75 3.86 2.25
C ILE A 14 8.88 2.91 1.83
N PHE A 15 9.25 2.87 0.55
CA PHE A 15 10.35 2.04 0.06
C PHE A 15 11.68 2.38 0.73
N GLN A 16 11.99 3.66 0.91
CA GLN A 16 13.22 4.08 1.60
C GLN A 16 13.18 3.71 3.09
N MET A 17 12.05 3.95 3.75
CA MET A 17 11.86 3.57 5.15
C MET A 17 12.02 2.05 5.34
N ASP A 18 11.47 1.26 4.43
CA ASP A 18 11.49 -0.20 4.52
C ASP A 18 12.86 -0.80 4.16
N LEU A 19 13.51 -0.32 3.09
CA LEU A 19 14.78 -0.86 2.59
C LEU A 19 15.98 -0.36 3.39
N VAL A 20 16.10 0.95 3.57
CA VAL A 20 17.30 1.59 4.15
C VAL A 20 17.07 2.12 5.56
N LYS A 21 15.88 1.90 6.14
CA LYS A 21 15.54 2.31 7.52
C LYS A 21 15.65 3.82 7.73
N ALA A 22 15.34 4.59 6.68
CA ALA A 22 15.24 6.04 6.77
C ALA A 22 14.04 6.43 7.65
N GLU A 23 14.19 7.54 8.39
CA GLU A 23 13.08 8.16 9.10
C GLU A 23 12.11 8.82 8.11
N LEU A 24 10.83 8.93 8.50
CA LEU A 24 9.75 9.41 7.61
C LEU A 24 10.07 10.78 7.01
N GLN A 25 10.54 11.72 7.84
CA GLN A 25 10.80 13.09 7.40
C GLN A 25 12.00 13.15 6.44
N ASP A 26 13.07 12.42 6.73
CA ASP A 26 14.26 12.36 5.87
C ASP A 26 13.93 11.72 4.50
N ALA A 27 13.16 10.63 4.51
CA ALA A 27 12.72 9.95 3.28
C ALA A 27 11.80 10.86 2.43
N LEU A 28 10.93 11.64 3.08
CA LEU A 28 10.07 12.60 2.40
C LEU A 28 10.88 13.75 1.81
N ASP A 29 11.78 14.36 2.59
CA ASP A 29 12.61 15.48 2.14
C ASP A 29 13.50 15.07 0.96
N PHE A 30 14.08 13.86 1.01
CA PHE A 30 14.81 13.30 -0.13
C PHE A 30 13.95 13.21 -1.39
N VAL A 31 12.72 12.66 -1.28
CA VAL A 31 11.82 12.55 -2.44
C VAL A 31 11.42 13.91 -3.00
N LEU A 32 11.19 14.90 -2.14
CA LEU A 32 10.81 16.25 -2.57
C LEU A 32 11.98 17.01 -3.22
N GLN A 33 13.23 16.69 -2.85
CA GLN A 33 14.43 17.26 -3.45
C GLN A 33 14.76 16.62 -4.79
N GLU A 34 14.71 15.28 -4.87
CA GLU A 34 15.13 14.53 -6.06
C GLU A 34 14.05 14.46 -7.15
N PHE A 35 12.77 14.55 -6.78
CA PHE A 35 11.66 14.40 -7.71
C PHE A 35 10.79 15.65 -7.74
N ALA A 36 10.38 16.06 -8.94
CA ALA A 36 9.38 17.12 -9.14
C ALA A 36 7.99 16.64 -8.67
N VAL A 37 7.76 16.72 -7.36
CA VAL A 37 6.50 16.36 -6.71
C VAL A 37 5.58 17.58 -6.72
N GLN A 38 4.32 17.38 -7.11
CA GLN A 38 3.33 18.45 -7.08
C GLN A 38 2.98 18.79 -5.63
N PRO A 39 2.95 20.07 -5.23
CA PRO A 39 2.60 20.45 -3.85
C PRO A 39 1.28 19.83 -3.37
N SER A 40 0.29 19.76 -4.26
CA SER A 40 -1.03 19.16 -3.96
C SER A 40 -1.03 17.66 -3.66
N ALA A 41 0.09 16.97 -3.89
CA ALA A 41 0.25 15.54 -3.62
C ALA A 41 1.01 15.26 -2.31
N ILE A 42 1.67 16.26 -1.73
CA ILE A 42 2.61 16.07 -0.61
C ILE A 42 1.87 15.65 0.66
N ASP A 43 0.82 16.37 1.04
CA ASP A 43 0.12 16.10 2.29
C ASP A 43 -0.49 14.69 2.31
N TYR A 44 -1.15 14.30 1.21
CA TYR A 44 -1.71 12.95 1.11
C TYR A 44 -0.62 11.88 1.02
N ALA A 45 0.50 12.15 0.36
CA ALA A 45 1.62 11.21 0.34
C ALA A 45 2.22 10.99 1.74
N ARG A 46 2.34 12.07 2.54
CA ARG A 46 2.82 12.03 3.93
C ARG A 46 1.85 11.22 4.80
N GLU A 47 0.56 11.46 4.68
CA GLU A 47 -0.48 10.72 5.41
C GLU A 47 -0.42 9.22 5.10
N LEU A 48 -0.37 8.87 3.82
CA LEU A 48 -0.25 7.48 3.37
C LEU A 48 1.03 6.81 3.90
N ALA A 49 2.18 7.47 3.76
CA ALA A 49 3.45 6.91 4.21
C ALA A 49 3.51 6.75 5.73
N SER A 50 3.05 7.75 6.47
CA SER A 50 2.97 7.70 7.94
C SER A 50 2.07 6.57 8.42
N GLY A 51 0.84 6.50 7.87
CA GLY A 51 -0.12 5.48 8.26
C GLY A 51 0.35 4.07 7.89
N VAL A 52 0.91 3.87 6.69
CA VAL A 52 1.48 2.58 6.32
C VAL A 52 2.59 2.16 7.29
N TRP A 53 3.46 3.10 7.69
CA TRP A 53 4.57 2.78 8.60
C TRP A 53 4.10 2.46 10.03
N GLU A 54 3.11 3.19 10.52
CA GLU A 54 2.47 3.00 11.83
C GLU A 54 1.80 1.61 11.91
N TYR A 55 1.03 1.24 10.88
CA TYR A 55 0.26 0.01 10.87
C TYR A 55 0.98 -1.18 10.20
N ARG A 56 2.25 -1.04 9.83
CA ARG A 56 2.97 -2.01 8.96
C ARG A 56 2.86 -3.47 9.41
N GLU A 57 2.90 -3.74 10.71
CA GLU A 57 2.85 -5.10 11.25
C GLU A 57 1.44 -5.70 11.12
N ASN A 58 0.41 -4.89 11.36
CA ASN A 58 -0.98 -5.28 11.12
C ASN A 58 -1.24 -5.53 9.63
N LEU A 59 -0.73 -4.63 8.77
CA LEU A 59 -0.85 -4.75 7.32
C LEU A 59 -0.15 -6.01 6.81
N ASP A 60 1.07 -6.30 7.29
CA ASP A 60 1.79 -7.53 6.97
C ASP A 60 1.01 -8.77 7.40
N GLY A 61 0.39 -8.75 8.57
CA GLY A 61 -0.46 -9.83 9.04
C GLY A 61 -1.68 -10.08 8.15
N LEU A 62 -2.32 -9.02 7.63
CA LEU A 62 -3.43 -9.13 6.67
C LEU A 62 -2.96 -9.70 5.33
N ILE A 63 -1.82 -9.23 4.82
CA ILE A 63 -1.24 -9.69 3.55
C ILE A 63 -0.82 -11.16 3.68
N GLN A 64 -0.19 -11.54 4.79
CA GLN A 64 0.34 -12.89 5.01
C GLN A 64 -0.76 -13.96 5.01
N ARG A 65 -1.96 -13.63 5.49
CA ARG A 65 -3.12 -14.55 5.47
C ARG A 65 -3.50 -14.99 4.06
N GLU A 66 -3.25 -14.12 3.09
CA GLU A 66 -3.58 -14.34 1.67
C GLU A 66 -2.36 -14.81 0.86
N SER A 67 -1.15 -14.78 1.43
CA SER A 67 0.06 -15.25 0.80
C SER A 67 0.46 -16.63 1.32
N THR A 68 0.03 -17.68 0.61
CA THR A 68 0.27 -19.07 1.03
C THR A 68 1.66 -19.58 0.66
N GLU A 69 2.29 -18.99 -0.36
CA GLU A 69 3.57 -19.46 -0.90
C GLU A 69 4.78 -18.64 -0.43
N TRP A 70 4.56 -17.41 0.02
CA TRP A 70 5.63 -16.46 0.32
C TRP A 70 5.39 -15.77 1.66
N GLU A 71 6.44 -15.75 2.48
CA GLU A 71 6.50 -14.84 3.62
C GLU A 71 6.56 -13.39 3.08
N VAL A 72 5.81 -12.47 3.69
CA VAL A 72 5.79 -11.05 3.30
C VAL A 72 7.20 -10.45 3.30
N SER A 73 8.03 -10.85 4.27
CA SER A 73 9.44 -10.43 4.38
C SER A 73 10.30 -10.86 3.18
N ARG A 74 9.90 -11.90 2.44
CA ARG A 74 10.61 -12.43 1.24
C ARG A 74 10.09 -11.86 -0.07
N MET A 75 8.96 -11.13 -0.06
CA MET A 75 8.46 -10.45 -1.24
C MET A 75 9.42 -9.36 -1.71
N ALA A 76 9.40 -9.05 -3.00
CA ALA A 76 10.07 -7.87 -3.52
C ALA A 76 9.61 -6.64 -2.72
N VAL A 77 10.56 -5.80 -2.32
CA VAL A 77 10.32 -4.66 -1.43
C VAL A 77 9.26 -3.72 -2.02
N VAL A 78 9.29 -3.51 -3.34
CA VAL A 78 8.29 -2.71 -4.06
C VAL A 78 6.89 -3.32 -3.92
N ASP A 79 6.72 -4.60 -4.23
CA ASP A 79 5.42 -5.27 -4.20
C ASP A 79 4.84 -5.31 -2.79
N ARG A 80 5.67 -5.63 -1.78
CA ARG A 80 5.27 -5.58 -0.38
C ARG A 80 4.74 -4.21 0.02
N ASN A 81 5.44 -3.14 -0.37
CA ASN A 81 5.04 -1.79 0.01
C ASN A 81 3.82 -1.29 -0.77
N ILE A 82 3.61 -1.76 -2.01
CA ILE A 82 2.38 -1.53 -2.75
C ILE A 82 1.19 -2.24 -2.08
N LEU A 83 1.38 -3.49 -1.65
CA LEU A 83 0.35 -4.23 -0.91
C LEU A 83 0.00 -3.54 0.40
N ARG A 84 0.99 -3.15 1.19
CA ARG A 84 0.78 -2.40 2.44
C ARG A 84 0.00 -1.11 2.19
N LEU A 85 0.38 -0.34 1.17
CA LEU A 85 -0.29 0.90 0.79
C LEU A 85 -1.77 0.67 0.44
N ALA A 86 -2.05 -0.33 -0.39
CA ALA A 86 -3.41 -0.65 -0.81
C ALA A 86 -4.28 -1.11 0.38
N VAL A 87 -3.75 -2.01 1.21
CA VAL A 87 -4.45 -2.55 2.39
C VAL A 87 -4.70 -1.43 3.41
N TYR A 88 -3.76 -0.51 3.60
CA TYR A 88 -3.96 0.67 4.45
C TYR A 88 -5.12 1.54 3.94
N GLU A 89 -5.12 1.85 2.63
CA GLU A 89 -6.20 2.64 2.03
C GLU A 89 -7.57 1.97 2.16
N MET A 90 -7.63 0.65 1.98
CA MET A 90 -8.88 -0.12 2.01
C MET A 90 -9.46 -0.29 3.42
N PHE A 91 -8.62 -0.61 4.41
CA PHE A 91 -9.12 -1.07 5.71
C PHE A 91 -8.92 -0.10 6.87
N ILE A 92 -8.03 0.89 6.72
CA ILE A 92 -7.70 1.80 7.80
C ILE A 92 -8.14 3.22 7.44
N LEU A 93 -7.68 3.73 6.30
CA LEU A 93 -8.05 5.07 5.86
C LEU A 93 -9.49 5.11 5.35
N ASN A 94 -9.90 4.13 4.54
CA ASN A 94 -11.26 3.95 4.02
C ASN A 94 -11.84 5.21 3.30
N GLU A 95 -10.97 6.00 2.67
CA GLU A 95 -11.36 7.19 1.89
C GLU A 95 -11.68 6.89 0.42
N VAL A 96 -11.30 5.71 -0.07
CA VAL A 96 -11.34 5.35 -1.49
C VAL A 96 -11.99 3.97 -1.64
N PRO A 97 -12.93 3.77 -2.59
CA PRO A 97 -13.54 2.47 -2.80
C PRO A 97 -12.50 1.38 -3.07
N ASP A 98 -12.68 0.20 -2.49
CA ASP A 98 -11.73 -0.92 -2.58
C ASP A 98 -11.27 -1.23 -4.01
N ARG A 99 -12.20 -1.24 -4.97
CA ARG A 99 -11.87 -1.48 -6.39
C ARG A 99 -10.92 -0.45 -6.98
N VAL A 100 -11.04 0.81 -6.55
CA VAL A 100 -10.15 1.89 -6.99
C VAL A 100 -8.77 1.71 -6.35
N ALA A 101 -8.70 1.40 -5.05
CA ALA A 101 -7.43 1.13 -4.36
C ALA A 101 -6.68 -0.05 -5.03
N ILE A 102 -7.38 -1.15 -5.33
CA ILE A 102 -6.80 -2.30 -6.05
C ILE A 102 -6.27 -1.90 -7.43
N ASN A 103 -7.10 -1.22 -8.25
CA ASN A 103 -6.67 -0.85 -9.59
C ASN A 103 -5.42 0.03 -9.56
N GLU A 104 -5.35 1.00 -8.65
CA GLU A 104 -4.20 1.88 -8.49
C GLU A 104 -2.96 1.12 -8.02
N ALA A 105 -3.11 0.17 -7.09
CA ALA A 105 -2.03 -0.69 -6.63
C ALA A 105 -1.47 -1.58 -7.75
N VAL A 106 -2.35 -2.16 -8.57
CA VAL A 106 -1.95 -2.98 -9.72
C VAL A 106 -1.20 -2.16 -10.76
N GLU A 107 -1.64 -0.93 -11.03
CA GLU A 107 -0.95 -0.05 -11.97
C GLU A 107 0.41 0.42 -11.44
N LEU A 108 0.54 0.67 -10.13
CA LEU A 108 1.84 0.91 -9.50
C LEU A 108 2.75 -0.32 -9.63
N ALA A 109 2.25 -1.52 -9.36
CA ALA A 109 3.03 -2.75 -9.41
C ALA A 109 3.54 -3.03 -10.84
N LYS A 110 2.68 -2.82 -11.85
CA LYS A 110 3.10 -2.88 -13.26
C LYS A 110 4.20 -1.88 -13.59
N ARG A 111 4.08 -0.65 -13.09
CA ARG A 111 5.02 0.42 -13.40
C ARG A 111 6.40 0.18 -12.76
N PHE A 112 6.44 -0.27 -11.51
CA PHE A 112 7.70 -0.39 -10.75
C PHE A 112 8.29 -1.80 -10.74
N GLY A 113 7.48 -2.83 -11.00
CA GLY A 113 7.89 -4.24 -10.99
C GLY A 113 7.50 -5.03 -12.24
N GLY A 114 6.84 -4.44 -13.22
CA GLY A 114 6.45 -5.10 -14.46
C GLY A 114 5.15 -5.92 -14.39
N PRO A 115 4.74 -6.57 -15.51
CA PRO A 115 3.43 -7.21 -15.63
C PRO A 115 3.15 -8.32 -14.59
N GLU A 116 4.16 -9.11 -14.23
CA GLU A 116 4.01 -10.20 -13.26
C GLU A 116 3.74 -9.66 -11.85
N SER A 117 4.42 -8.58 -11.45
CA SER A 117 4.16 -7.85 -10.20
C SER A 117 2.71 -7.34 -10.14
N GLY A 118 2.20 -6.83 -11.27
CA GLY A 118 0.80 -6.46 -11.42
C GLY A 118 -0.18 -7.62 -11.17
N LYS A 119 0.09 -8.80 -11.74
CA LYS A 119 -0.74 -10.00 -11.53
C LYS A 119 -0.67 -10.49 -10.08
N PHE A 120 0.53 -10.49 -9.50
CA PHE A 120 0.77 -10.89 -8.11
C PHE A 120 -0.02 -10.02 -7.14
N VAL A 121 0.13 -8.70 -7.22
CA VAL A 121 -0.60 -7.74 -6.37
C VAL A 121 -2.11 -7.88 -6.55
N ASN A 122 -2.59 -8.00 -7.79
CA ASN A 122 -4.02 -8.21 -8.04
C ASN A 122 -4.56 -9.50 -7.39
N GLY A 123 -3.77 -10.58 -7.45
CA GLY A 123 -4.12 -11.86 -6.85
C GLY A 123 -4.30 -11.77 -5.34
N ILE A 124 -3.32 -11.19 -4.64
CA ILE A 124 -3.36 -11.03 -3.18
C ILE A 124 -4.53 -10.16 -2.75
N LEU A 125 -4.69 -8.96 -3.34
CA LEU A 125 -5.76 -8.04 -2.93
C LEU A 125 -7.16 -8.57 -3.28
N GLY A 126 -7.28 -9.29 -4.41
CA GLY A 126 -8.53 -9.94 -4.81
C GLY A 126 -8.98 -11.03 -3.83
N SER A 127 -8.05 -11.87 -3.35
CA SER A 127 -8.34 -12.88 -2.33
C SER A 127 -8.76 -12.24 -1.00
N LEU A 128 -8.07 -11.15 -0.61
CA LEU A 128 -8.32 -10.43 0.63
C LEU A 128 -9.75 -9.87 0.69
N ILE A 129 -10.24 -9.21 -0.37
CA ILE A 129 -11.64 -8.73 -0.41
C ILE A 129 -12.63 -9.89 -0.35
N LYS A 130 -12.38 -10.96 -1.11
CA LYS A 130 -13.30 -12.11 -1.19
C LYS A 130 -13.50 -12.75 0.19
N ASN A 131 -12.43 -12.89 0.96
CA ASN A 131 -12.46 -13.47 2.30
C ASN A 131 -13.06 -12.51 3.34
N ASN A 132 -12.84 -11.20 3.21
CA ASN A 132 -13.49 -10.22 4.08
C ASN A 132 -15.01 -10.16 3.86
N SER A 133 -15.46 -10.33 2.61
CA SER A 133 -16.89 -10.37 2.24
C SER A 133 -17.63 -11.61 2.77
N SER A 134 -16.90 -12.66 3.14
CA SER A 134 -17.46 -13.97 3.54
C SER A 134 -17.41 -14.24 5.05
N SER A 135 -16.97 -13.26 5.84
CA SER A 135 -17.19 -13.27 7.29
C SER A 135 -18.64 -12.88 7.57
N PRO A 136 -19.48 -13.73 8.19
CA PRO A 136 -20.82 -13.34 8.56
C PRO A 136 -20.74 -12.15 9.52
N GLN A 137 -21.48 -11.08 9.22
CA GLN A 137 -21.82 -10.07 10.21
C GLN A 137 -22.48 -10.79 11.38
N THR A 138 -21.71 -11.04 12.45
CA THR A 138 -22.27 -11.52 13.71
C THR A 138 -23.20 -10.42 14.21
N GLY A 139 -24.49 -10.73 14.17
CA GLY A 139 -25.57 -9.80 14.46
C GLY A 139 -25.37 -9.09 15.79
N GLY A 140 -25.48 -7.76 15.75
CA GLY A 140 -25.80 -6.96 16.92
C GLY A 140 -27.24 -7.27 17.33
N GLY A 141 -27.39 -8.28 18.18
CA GLY A 141 -28.58 -8.50 18.98
C GLY A 141 -28.17 -8.56 20.44
N VAL A 142 -28.23 -7.42 21.13
CA VAL A 142 -28.83 -7.23 22.46
C VAL A 142 -29.36 -5.81 22.53
#